data_AF-A0AAW5X4F3-F1
#
_entry.id   AF-A0AAW5X4F3-F1
#
_cell.length_a   1.000
_cell.length_b   1.000
_cell.length_c   1.000
_cell.angle_alpha   90.00
_cell.angle_beta   90.00
_cell.angle_gamma   90.00
#
_symmetry.space_group_name_H-M   'P 1'
#
loop_
_entity.id
_entity.type
_entity.pdbx_description
1 polymer ?
#
loop_
_entity_poly.entity_id
_entity_poly.type
_entity_poly.pdbx_seq_one_letter_code
_entity_poly.pdbx_strand_id
1 'polypeptide(L)'
;MSNAYIDLCKIQNGEYITYQDFPTTAPTSWTKDHVNVEYINGIEEEGILSNNYYIEEWELPKDLLLICGDGHTWIAMDYRHTNEEPLIIFIDLEWAEDIFILELAPNFKTFLEGLYNQED
;
A
#
# COMPACT_ATOMS: atom_id res chain seq x y z
N MET A 1 -5.33 12.68 -5.80
CA MET A 1 -5.78 11.75 -4.74
C MET A 1 -6.89 10.87 -5.31
N SER A 2 -6.83 9.55 -5.15
CA SER A 2 -7.87 8.63 -5.68
C SER A 2 -9.23 8.90 -5.04
N ASN A 3 -10.29 8.91 -5.86
CA ASN A 3 -11.67 9.11 -5.37
C ASN A 3 -12.15 7.90 -4.57
N ALA A 4 -11.77 6.69 -4.98
CA ALA A 4 -12.16 5.46 -4.28
C ALA A 4 -11.58 5.40 -2.86
N TYR A 5 -10.36 5.92 -2.66
CA TYR A 5 -9.75 6.05 -1.34
C TYR A 5 -10.49 7.06 -0.46
N ILE A 6 -10.80 8.23 -1.01
CA ILE A 6 -11.58 9.25 -0.29
C ILE A 6 -12.96 8.69 0.11
N ASP A 7 -13.62 7.94 -0.76
CA ASP A 7 -14.92 7.34 -0.48
C ASP A 7 -14.82 6.24 0.59
N LEU A 8 -13.74 5.45 0.61
CA LEU A 8 -13.46 4.52 1.70
C LEU A 8 -13.30 5.29 3.02
N CYS A 9 -12.48 6.34 3.07
CA CYS A 9 -12.24 7.12 4.28
C CYS A 9 -13.51 7.80 4.84
N LYS A 10 -14.52 8.07 4.00
CA LYS A 10 -15.83 8.55 4.47
C LYS A 10 -16.65 7.47 5.17
N ILE A 11 -16.42 6.20 4.86
CA ILE A 11 -17.08 5.04 5.48
C ILE A 11 -16.30 4.62 6.73
N GLN A 12 -14.98 4.47 6.60
CA GLN A 12 -14.04 4.09 7.64
C GLN A 12 -12.70 4.80 7.37
N ASN A 13 -12.35 5.76 8.23
CA ASN A 13 -11.12 6.54 8.11
C ASN A 13 -9.98 5.88 8.90
N GLY A 14 -9.28 4.92 8.30
CA GLY A 14 -8.19 4.22 8.98
C GLY A 14 -8.55 2.81 9.43
N GLU A 15 -7.77 2.30 10.38
CA GLU A 15 -7.99 1.03 11.10
C GLU A 15 -7.81 -0.25 10.27
N TYR A 16 -7.85 -1.37 10.99
CA TYR A 16 -7.77 -2.71 10.43
C TYR A 16 -8.93 -3.02 9.48
N ILE A 17 -8.64 -3.84 8.47
CA ILE A 17 -9.61 -4.30 7.48
C ILE A 17 -9.91 -5.80 7.66
N THR A 18 -11.08 -6.23 7.17
CA THR A 18 -11.51 -7.63 7.30
C THR A 18 -10.82 -8.58 6.33
N TYR A 19 -10.43 -8.10 5.14
CA TYR A 19 -9.77 -8.87 4.09
C TYR A 19 -8.32 -8.42 4.01
N GLN A 20 -7.40 -9.23 4.51
CA GLN A 20 -6.05 -8.80 4.82
C GLN A 20 -4.97 -9.32 3.86
N ASP A 21 -5.36 -9.94 2.75
CA ASP A 21 -4.43 -10.45 1.75
C ASP A 21 -4.73 -9.91 0.36
N PHE A 22 -3.67 -9.66 -0.42
CA PHE A 22 -3.77 -9.35 -1.84
C PHE A 22 -2.85 -10.29 -2.65
N PRO A 23 -3.34 -10.94 -3.72
CA PRO A 23 -2.56 -11.94 -4.43
C PRO A 23 -1.46 -11.30 -5.29
N THR A 24 -0.32 -11.96 -5.41
CA THR A 24 0.79 -11.56 -6.27
C THR A 24 1.19 -12.69 -7.23
N THR A 25 1.76 -12.31 -8.37
CA THR A 25 2.33 -13.28 -9.33
C THR A 25 3.84 -13.43 -9.19
N ALA A 26 4.45 -12.65 -8.30
CA ALA A 26 5.88 -12.63 -8.01
C ALA A 26 6.11 -12.78 -6.49
N PRO A 27 7.18 -13.48 -6.08
CA PRO A 27 7.52 -13.64 -4.67
C PRO A 27 7.97 -12.31 -4.05
N THR A 28 7.72 -12.18 -2.75
CA THR A 28 8.29 -11.16 -1.85
C THR A 28 9.38 -11.79 -0.98
N SER A 29 10.02 -11.00 -0.11
CA SER A 29 11.06 -11.48 0.81
C SER A 29 10.55 -12.57 1.77
N TRP A 30 9.23 -12.64 2.00
CA TRP A 30 8.62 -13.52 3.01
C TRP A 30 7.56 -14.49 2.47
N THR A 31 6.98 -14.26 1.29
CA THR A 31 5.99 -15.18 0.69
C THR A 31 6.10 -15.28 -0.83
N LYS A 32 5.41 -16.24 -1.44
CA LYS A 32 5.53 -16.55 -2.87
C LYS A 32 4.46 -15.93 -3.76
N ASP A 33 3.30 -15.60 -3.19
CA ASP A 33 2.07 -15.40 -3.98
C ASP A 33 1.07 -14.40 -3.37
N HIS A 34 1.43 -13.67 -2.32
CA HIS A 34 0.56 -12.63 -1.75
C HIS A 34 1.34 -11.53 -1.03
N VAL A 35 0.63 -10.50 -0.58
CA VAL A 35 1.09 -9.51 0.40
C VAL A 35 0.00 -9.32 1.45
N ASN A 36 0.39 -8.99 2.67
CA ASN A 36 -0.57 -8.66 3.72
C ASN A 36 -0.94 -7.16 3.67
N VAL A 37 -2.20 -6.90 3.98
CA VAL A 37 -2.85 -5.58 4.01
C VAL A 37 -3.63 -5.50 5.30
N GLU A 38 -2.92 -5.36 6.42
CA GLU A 38 -3.56 -5.48 7.74
C GLU A 38 -4.55 -4.34 8.02
N TYR A 39 -4.21 -3.15 7.53
CA TYR A 39 -4.96 -1.92 7.71
C TYR A 39 -4.81 -1.02 6.48
N ILE A 40 -5.62 0.03 6.41
CA ILE A 40 -5.45 1.12 5.44
C ILE A 40 -5.41 2.43 6.19
N ASN A 41 -4.34 3.21 6.06
CA ASN A 41 -4.16 4.50 6.73
C ASN A 41 -5.31 5.46 6.41
N GLY A 42 -5.79 6.14 7.45
CA GLY A 42 -6.78 7.21 7.33
C GLY A 42 -6.14 8.56 6.98
N ILE A 43 -6.99 9.55 6.73
CA ILE A 43 -6.60 10.96 6.53
C ILE A 43 -6.49 11.63 7.90
N GLU A 44 -5.42 11.33 8.63
CA GLU A 44 -5.14 11.84 9.97
C GLU A 44 -3.63 11.89 10.27
N GLU A 45 -3.26 12.46 11.43
CA GLU A 45 -1.86 12.68 11.82
C GLU A 45 -1.05 11.37 11.89
N GLU A 46 -1.60 10.34 12.55
CA GLU A 46 -1.01 9.00 12.62
C GLU A 46 -1.22 8.18 11.33
N GLY A 47 -1.92 8.73 10.35
CA GLY A 47 -2.17 8.12 9.04
C GLY A 47 -1.38 8.82 7.94
N ILE A 48 -2.02 9.10 6.79
CA ILE A 48 -1.31 9.60 5.60
C ILE A 48 -0.72 11.02 5.77
N LEU A 49 -1.07 11.78 6.81
CA LEU A 49 -0.45 13.10 7.02
C LEU A 49 1.00 12.99 7.51
N SER A 50 1.40 11.86 8.07
CA SER A 50 2.79 11.54 8.42
C SER A 50 3.61 11.02 7.23
N ASN A 51 3.01 10.90 6.02
CA ASN A 51 3.65 10.30 4.85
C ASN A 51 5.05 10.83 4.56
N ASN A 52 5.24 12.15 4.57
CA ASN A 52 6.54 12.75 4.25
C ASN A 52 7.63 12.36 5.26
N TYR A 53 7.27 12.19 6.54
CA TYR A 53 8.20 11.71 7.54
C TYR A 53 8.70 10.29 7.19
N TYR A 54 7.78 9.38 6.85
CA TYR A 54 8.16 8.01 6.48
C TYR A 54 8.90 7.91 5.15
N ILE A 55 8.53 8.73 4.16
CA ILE A 55 9.28 8.80 2.89
C ILE A 55 10.74 9.21 3.15
N GLU A 56 10.98 10.17 4.05
CA GLU A 56 12.32 10.62 4.41
C GLU A 56 13.07 9.58 5.26
N GLU A 57 12.43 9.05 6.31
CA GLU A 57 13.03 8.09 7.25
C GLU A 57 13.51 6.82 6.55
N TRP A 58 12.72 6.32 5.59
CA TRP A 58 13.00 5.06 4.88
C TRP A 58 13.63 5.27 3.50
N GLU A 59 14.07 6.50 3.19
CA GLU A 59 14.70 6.87 1.92
C GLU A 59 13.91 6.42 0.67
N LEU A 60 12.57 6.46 0.77
CA LEU A 60 11.68 5.99 -0.28
C LEU A 60 11.60 6.99 -1.45
N PRO A 61 11.21 6.53 -2.65
CA PRO A 61 10.92 7.44 -3.75
C PRO A 61 9.91 8.51 -3.36
N LYS A 62 10.14 9.74 -3.81
CA LYS A 62 9.18 10.84 -3.68
C LYS A 62 7.92 10.55 -4.50
N ASP A 63 6.86 11.29 -4.21
CA ASP A 63 5.55 11.19 -4.88
C ASP A 63 4.86 9.83 -4.68
N LEU A 64 5.16 9.18 -3.55
CA LEU A 64 4.41 8.04 -3.04
C LEU A 64 3.50 8.48 -1.90
N LEU A 65 2.33 7.85 -1.81
CA LEU A 65 1.44 7.97 -0.65
C LEU A 65 1.30 6.60 0.01
N LEU A 66 1.92 6.44 1.17
CA LEU A 66 1.95 5.21 1.96
C LEU A 66 0.60 4.98 2.65
N ILE A 67 -0.05 3.88 2.30
CA ILE A 67 -1.39 3.53 2.80
C ILE A 67 -1.39 2.33 3.75
N CYS A 68 -0.29 1.58 3.84
CA CYS A 68 -0.08 0.51 4.81
C CYS A 68 1.43 0.23 4.89
N GLY A 69 1.95 -0.16 6.05
CA GLY A 69 3.34 -0.61 6.19
C GLY A 69 3.90 -0.45 7.60
N ASP A 70 5.08 -1.00 7.84
CA ASP A 70 5.70 -1.05 9.16
C ASP A 70 7.18 -0.63 9.16
N GLY A 71 7.70 -0.25 8.00
CA GLY A 71 9.12 0.05 7.80
C GLY A 71 9.92 -1.08 7.17
N HIS A 72 9.45 -2.33 7.19
CA HIS A 72 10.04 -3.41 6.40
C HIS A 72 9.41 -3.49 5.03
N THR A 73 8.08 -3.31 4.98
CA THR A 73 7.32 -3.30 3.74
C THR A 73 6.32 -2.16 3.73
N TRP A 74 5.96 -1.71 2.53
CA TRP A 74 4.96 -0.66 2.33
C TRP A 74 4.04 -1.00 1.18
N ILE A 75 2.77 -0.61 1.32
CA ILE A 75 1.83 -0.50 0.20
C ILE A 75 1.58 0.98 -0.03
N ALA A 76 1.74 1.41 -1.28
CA ALA A 76 1.69 2.82 -1.63
C ALA A 76 0.87 3.06 -2.91
N MET A 77 0.27 4.24 -2.98
CA MET A 77 -0.19 4.81 -4.24
C MET A 77 0.97 5.52 -4.93
N ASP A 78 1.26 5.17 -6.17
CA ASP A 78 2.38 5.71 -6.95
C ASP A 78 1.98 6.88 -7.86
N TYR A 79 2.23 8.11 -7.40
CA TYR A 79 1.93 9.34 -8.15
C TYR A 79 3.14 9.84 -8.99
N ARG A 80 4.25 9.10 -9.07
CA ARG A 80 5.46 9.54 -9.80
C ARG A 80 5.21 9.82 -11.28
N HIS A 81 4.17 9.21 -11.86
CA HIS A 81 3.83 9.32 -13.28
C HIS A 81 2.40 9.81 -13.56
N THR A 82 1.58 10.03 -12.53
CA THR A 82 0.20 10.48 -12.67
C THR A 82 -0.26 11.27 -11.45
N ASN A 83 -1.22 12.18 -11.63
CA ASN A 83 -1.89 12.89 -10.54
C ASN A 83 -3.28 12.30 -10.20
N GLU A 84 -3.77 11.40 -11.06
CA GLU A 84 -5.11 10.81 -10.99
C GLU A 84 -5.01 9.28 -11.10
N GLU A 85 -5.78 8.57 -10.27
CA GLU A 85 -5.85 7.09 -10.23
C GLU A 85 -4.49 6.39 -10.37
N PRO A 86 -3.58 6.57 -9.39
CA PRO A 86 -2.26 5.96 -9.40
C PRO A 86 -2.31 4.45 -9.26
N LEU A 87 -1.25 3.79 -9.71
CA LEU A 87 -1.01 2.37 -9.43
C LEU A 87 -0.89 2.15 -7.92
N ILE A 88 -1.28 0.96 -7.48
CA ILE A 88 -0.95 0.47 -6.14
C ILE A 88 0.28 -0.41 -6.26
N ILE A 89 1.31 -0.08 -5.50
CA ILE A 89 2.57 -0.81 -5.46
C ILE A 89 2.84 -1.36 -4.06
N PHE A 90 3.52 -2.50 -4.02
CA PHE A 90 4.17 -3.04 -2.84
C PHE A 90 5.66 -2.72 -2.91
N ILE A 91 6.24 -2.35 -1.78
CA ILE A 91 7.65 -2.03 -1.61
C ILE A 91 8.19 -2.95 -0.52
N ASP A 92 9.27 -3.64 -0.84
CA ASP A 92 9.95 -4.57 0.06
C ASP A 92 11.38 -4.08 0.29
N LEU A 93 11.66 -3.62 1.51
CA LEU A 93 12.96 -3.11 1.91
C LEU A 93 13.88 -4.22 2.42
N GLU A 94 13.34 -5.42 2.65
CA GLU A 94 14.09 -6.61 3.05
C GLU A 94 14.51 -7.46 1.83
N TRP A 95 14.26 -6.97 0.62
CA TRP A 95 14.60 -7.69 -0.61
C TRP A 95 16.10 -7.59 -0.94
N ALA A 96 16.86 -8.59 -0.48
CA ALA A 96 18.28 -8.73 -0.79
C ALA A 96 19.11 -7.45 -0.50
N GLU A 97 19.68 -6.81 -1.52
CA GLU A 97 20.55 -5.62 -1.37
C GLU A 97 19.90 -4.32 -1.87
N ASP A 98 18.72 -4.36 -2.50
CA ASP A 98 18.08 -3.20 -3.16
C ASP A 98 16.57 -3.18 -2.89
N ILE A 99 15.98 -1.98 -2.91
CA ILE A 99 14.52 -1.80 -2.82
C ILE A 99 13.82 -2.57 -3.95
N PHE A 100 12.92 -3.48 -3.59
CA PHE A 100 12.06 -4.15 -4.56
C PHE A 100 10.69 -3.48 -4.60
N ILE A 101 10.20 -3.22 -5.80
CA ILE A 101 8.88 -2.62 -6.05
C ILE A 101 8.09 -3.55 -6.96
N LEU A 102 6.88 -3.90 -6.54
CA LEU A 102 5.95 -4.74 -7.27
C LEU A 102 4.63 -4.00 -7.50
N GLU A 103 4.14 -3.97 -8.73
CA GLU A 103 2.79 -3.47 -9.02
C GLU A 103 1.74 -4.49 -8.55
N LEU A 104 0.82 -4.05 -7.69
CA LEU A 104 -0.28 -4.86 -7.19
C LEU A 104 -1.55 -4.69 -8.05
N ALA A 105 -1.91 -3.44 -8.33
CA ALA A 105 -3.15 -3.13 -9.01
C ALA A 105 -3.06 -1.81 -9.80
N PRO A 106 -3.85 -1.66 -10.88
CA PRO A 106 -3.84 -0.48 -11.72
C PRO A 106 -4.45 0.77 -11.08
N ASN A 107 -5.20 0.61 -9.98
CA ASN A 107 -5.81 1.70 -9.22
C ASN A 107 -6.30 1.17 -7.86
N PHE A 108 -6.63 2.09 -6.95
CA PHE A 108 -7.06 1.75 -5.59
C PHE A 108 -8.37 0.95 -5.55
N LYS A 109 -9.30 1.20 -6.47
CA LYS A 109 -10.56 0.45 -6.52
C LYS A 109 -10.31 -1.03 -6.86
N THR A 110 -9.51 -1.29 -7.89
CA THR A 110 -9.13 -2.66 -8.28
C THR A 110 -8.35 -3.36 -7.17
N PHE A 111 -7.51 -2.62 -6.43
CA PHE A 111 -6.83 -3.15 -5.25
C PHE A 111 -7.83 -3.61 -4.18
N LEU A 112 -8.78 -2.76 -3.77
CA LEU A 112 -9.80 -3.10 -2.78
C LEU A 112 -10.64 -4.31 -3.18
N GLU A 113 -11.04 -4.38 -4.46
CA GLU A 113 -11.85 -5.49 -4.99
C GLU A 113 -11.09 -6.83 -5.05
N GLY A 114 -9.75 -6.78 -5.01
CA GLY A 114 -8.88 -7.96 -5.03
C GLY A 114 -8.47 -8.47 -3.65
N LEU A 115 -8.85 -7.78 -2.57
CA LEU A 115 -8.56 -8.23 -1.21
C LEU A 115 -9.36 -9.49 -0.86
N TYR A 116 -8.72 -10.42 -0.16
CA TYR A 116 -9.33 -11.65 0.31
C TYR A 116 -8.80 -12.02 1.71
N ASN A 117 -9.34 -13.09 2.27
CA ASN A 117 -8.77 -13.76 3.44
C ASN A 117 -8.24 -15.11 3.00
N GLN A 118 -7.03 -15.46 3.40
CA GLN A 118 -6.60 -16.86 3.31
C GLN A 118 -7.63 -17.74 4.03
N GLU A 119 -8.14 -18.76 3.35
CA GLU A 119 -8.88 -19.82 4.04
C GLU A 119 -7.87 -20.65 4.86
N ASP A 120 -8.16 -20.85 6.15
CA ASP A 120 -7.37 -21.72 7.05
C ASP A 120 -7.18 -23.15 6.51
#